data_AF-A0AAY5ET39-F1
#
_entry.id   AF-A0AAY5ET39-F1
#
_cell.length_a   1.000
_cell.length_b   1.000
_cell.length_c   1.000
_cell.angle_alpha   90.00
_cell.angle_beta   90.00
_cell.angle_gamma   90.00
#
_symmetry.space_group_name_H-M   'P 1'
#
loop_
_entity.id
_entity.type
_entity.pdbx_description
1 polymer ?
#
loop_
_entity_poly.entity_id
_entity_poly.type
_entity_poly.pdbx_seq_one_letter_code
_entity_poly.pdbx_strand_id
1 'polypeptide(L)'
;RHDTLLVHCACTLLHHSSTCLLHTACTLLHHSSTCLLHTACTLLHHSSTCLLHTACTLLHHSSTCLLHTACTLLHHSSTCLLHTACTLLHHSSTCLLHTACTLLHHSSTCLLHTASCTLLHHSSTLFLHSQSTLYSGHAGKWHGYSVPPSVTEKEGK
;
A
#
# COMPACT_ATOMS: atom_id res chain seq x y z
N ARG A 1 -15.73 15.91 -23.48
CA ARG A 1 -14.33 16.29 -23.76
C ARG A 1 -13.51 15.50 -22.76
N HIS A 2 -12.73 14.50 -23.20
CA HIS A 2 -11.87 13.75 -22.29
C HIS A 2 -10.48 14.35 -22.42
N ASP A 3 -10.11 15.15 -21.43
CA ASP A 3 -8.81 15.81 -21.41
C ASP A 3 -7.78 14.80 -20.90
N THR A 4 -6.88 14.40 -21.79
CA THR A 4 -5.79 13.45 -21.55
C THR A 4 -4.47 14.20 -21.38
N LEU A 5 -3.78 14.00 -20.27
CA LEU A 5 -2.42 14.51 -20.08
C LEU A 5 -1.40 13.38 -20.27
N LEU A 6 -0.43 13.59 -21.17
CA LEU A 6 0.68 12.67 -21.41
C LEU A 6 1.99 13.41 -21.17
N VAL A 7 2.72 13.01 -20.13
CA VAL A 7 3.99 13.61 -19.75
C VAL A 7 5.05 12.54 -19.54
N HIS A 8 6.19 12.70 -20.20
CA HIS A 8 7.31 11.78 -20.01
C HIS A 8 8.04 12.09 -18.70
N CYS A 9 8.45 13.34 -18.48
CA CYS A 9 9.14 13.73 -17.26
C CYS A 9 8.69 15.11 -16.79
N ALA A 10 8.48 15.26 -15.49
CA ALA A 10 8.24 16.55 -14.86
C ALA A 10 8.93 16.63 -13.50
N CYS A 11 9.60 17.74 -13.21
CA CYS A 11 10.09 17.99 -11.85
C CYS A 11 8.91 18.25 -10.91
N THR A 12 8.01 19.14 -11.30
CA THR A 12 6.78 19.44 -10.58
C THR A 12 5.63 19.46 -11.57
N LEU A 13 4.51 18.82 -11.22
CA LEU A 13 3.32 18.83 -12.06
C LEU A 13 2.08 19.11 -11.22
N LEU A 14 1.37 20.18 -11.60
CA LEU A 14 0.05 20.53 -11.09
C LEU A 14 -0.92 20.62 -12.25
N HIS A 15 -1.88 19.71 -12.31
CA HIS A 15 -2.82 19.66 -13.41
C HIS A 15 -4.15 19.00 -13.00
N HIS A 16 -5.18 19.18 -13.83
CA HIS A 16 -6.44 18.47 -13.72
C HIS A 16 -6.80 17.89 -15.09
N SER A 17 -7.03 16.59 -15.15
CA SER A 17 -7.37 15.89 -16.39
C SER A 17 -8.31 14.72 -16.08
N SER A 18 -9.06 14.26 -17.06
CA SER A 18 -9.86 13.02 -16.88
C SER A 18 -8.93 11.81 -16.76
N THR A 19 -7.86 11.82 -17.54
CA THR A 19 -6.86 10.74 -17.65
C THR A 19 -5.45 11.34 -17.61
N CYS A 20 -4.59 10.81 -16.75
CA CYS A 20 -3.19 11.19 -16.66
C CYS A 20 -2.28 9.98 -16.87
N LEU A 21 -1.35 10.13 -17.81
CA LEU A 21 -0.34 9.15 -18.15
C LEU A 21 1.04 9.80 -17.95
N LEU A 22 1.74 9.39 -16.90
CA LEU A 22 3.00 10.01 -16.52
C LEU A 22 4.08 8.96 -16.27
N HIS A 23 5.26 9.16 -16.85
CA HIS A 23 6.37 8.22 -16.68
C HIS A 23 7.19 8.55 -15.42
N THR A 24 7.71 9.77 -15.28
CA THR A 24 8.53 10.15 -14.10
C THR A 24 8.16 11.52 -13.56
N ALA A 25 7.86 11.63 -12.26
CA ALA A 25 7.68 12.91 -11.58
C ALA A 25 8.48 12.99 -10.27
N CYS A 26 9.12 14.13 -9.99
CA CYS A 26 9.64 14.34 -8.62
C CYS A 26 8.49 14.65 -7.67
N THR A 27 7.67 15.66 -7.98
CA THR A 27 6.47 15.97 -7.21
C THR A 27 5.24 16.07 -8.11
N LEU A 28 4.17 15.39 -7.72
CA LEU A 28 2.92 15.38 -8.46
C LEU A 28 1.76 15.76 -7.53
N LEU A 29 1.07 16.84 -7.88
CA LEU A 29 -0.18 17.25 -7.24
C LEU A 29 -1.27 17.30 -8.31
N HIS A 30 -2.16 16.31 -8.31
CA HIS A 30 -3.07 16.15 -9.43
C HIS A 30 -4.42 15.57 -9.01
N HIS A 31 -5.43 15.82 -9.84
CA HIS A 31 -6.75 15.23 -9.69
C HIS A 31 -7.21 14.67 -11.03
N SER A 32 -7.59 13.39 -11.06
CA SER A 32 -8.14 12.74 -12.25
C SER A 32 -9.08 11.61 -11.93
N SER A 33 -9.88 11.17 -12.90
CA SER A 33 -10.64 9.93 -12.74
C SER A 33 -9.71 8.71 -12.81
N THR A 34 -8.72 8.76 -13.71
CA THR A 34 -7.76 7.68 -13.96
C THR A 34 -6.33 8.22 -14.00
N CYS A 35 -5.43 7.59 -13.27
CA CYS A 35 -4.01 7.93 -13.27
C CYS A 35 -3.16 6.66 -13.44
N LEU A 36 -2.27 6.70 -14.44
CA LEU A 36 -1.23 5.70 -14.64
C LEU A 36 0.12 6.39 -14.50
N LEU A 37 0.85 6.01 -13.46
CA LEU A 37 2.14 6.58 -13.11
C LEU A 37 3.20 5.49 -12.99
N HIS A 38 4.34 5.66 -13.65
CA HIS A 38 5.43 4.71 -13.49
C HIS A 38 6.25 5.03 -12.23
N THR A 39 6.79 6.24 -12.10
CA THR A 39 7.63 6.60 -10.94
C THR A 39 7.28 7.98 -10.40
N ALA A 40 7.16 8.10 -9.07
CA ALA A 40 7.12 9.39 -8.39
C ALA A 40 7.95 9.42 -7.10
N CYS A 41 8.64 10.53 -6.84
CA CYS A 41 9.25 10.69 -5.51
C CYS A 41 8.17 11.04 -4.48
N THR A 42 7.39 12.08 -4.73
CA THR A 42 6.26 12.46 -3.87
C THR A 42 4.99 12.61 -4.70
N LEU A 43 3.92 11.95 -4.23
CA LEU A 43 2.62 12.01 -4.88
C LEU A 43 1.55 12.41 -3.87
N LEU A 44 0.84 13.49 -4.20
CA LEU A 44 -0.38 13.92 -3.54
C LEU A 44 -1.49 13.94 -4.58
N HIS A 45 -2.39 12.97 -4.53
CA HIS A 45 -3.35 12.81 -5.62
C HIS A 45 -4.71 12.29 -5.15
N HIS A 46 -5.73 12.57 -5.94
CA HIS A 46 -7.07 12.01 -5.76
C HIS A 46 -7.56 11.47 -7.10
N SER A 47 -7.96 10.20 -7.10
CA SER A 47 -8.59 9.60 -8.28
C SER A 47 -9.57 8.50 -7.99
N SER A 48 -10.44 8.16 -8.93
CA SER A 48 -11.27 6.95 -8.81
C SER A 48 -10.40 5.69 -8.95
N THR A 49 -9.45 5.72 -9.89
CA THR A 49 -8.56 4.60 -10.23
C THR A 49 -7.11 5.09 -10.34
N CYS A 50 -6.21 4.41 -9.64
CA CYS A 50 -4.78 4.70 -9.68
C CYS A 50 -3.98 3.41 -9.88
N LEU A 51 -3.11 3.43 -10.89
CA LEU A 51 -2.09 2.41 -11.12
C LEU A 51 -0.72 3.09 -10.99
N LEU A 52 0.04 2.65 -9.98
CA LEU A 52 1.36 3.18 -9.68
C LEU A 52 2.39 2.06 -9.57
N HIS A 53 3.51 2.20 -10.27
CA HIS A 53 4.59 1.23 -10.14
C HIS A 53 5.49 1.55 -8.94
N THR A 54 6.06 2.75 -8.86
CA THR A 54 6.95 3.10 -7.74
C THR A 54 6.63 4.48 -7.16
N ALA A 55 6.60 4.56 -5.82
CA ALA A 55 6.59 5.83 -5.11
C ALA A 55 7.51 5.82 -3.89
N CYS A 56 8.23 6.91 -3.64
CA CYS A 56 8.91 7.05 -2.35
C CYS A 56 7.89 7.43 -1.26
N THR A 57 7.13 8.50 -1.48
CA THR A 57 6.05 8.91 -0.57
C THR A 57 4.74 9.09 -1.33
N LEU A 58 3.69 8.46 -0.82
CA LEU A 58 2.36 8.54 -1.40
C LEU A 58 1.33 8.96 -0.36
N LEU A 59 0.65 10.07 -0.64
CA LEU A 59 -0.55 10.51 0.05
C LEU A 59 -1.68 10.55 -0.95
N HIS A 60 -2.60 9.59 -0.86
CA HIS A 60 -3.60 9.43 -1.91
C HIS A 60 -4.96 8.98 -1.40
N HIS A 61 -6.00 9.34 -2.16
CA HIS A 61 -7.33 8.82 -1.98
C HIS A 61 -7.85 8.27 -3.30
N SER A 62 -8.37 7.04 -3.26
CA SER A 62 -9.06 6.48 -4.41
C SER A 62 -10.07 5.41 -4.10
N SER A 63 -10.99 5.14 -5.02
CA SER A 63 -11.85 3.96 -4.90
C SER A 63 -11.04 2.67 -5.09
N THR A 64 -10.12 2.68 -6.07
CA THR A 64 -9.29 1.54 -6.44
C THR A 64 -7.82 1.96 -6.60
N CYS A 65 -6.92 1.23 -5.96
CA CYS A 65 -5.48 1.46 -6.04
C CYS A 65 -4.72 0.16 -6.28
N LEU A 66 -3.89 0.15 -7.31
CA LEU A 66 -2.89 -0.88 -7.56
C LEU A 66 -1.50 -0.24 -7.44
N LEU A 67 -0.73 -0.71 -6.46
CA LEU A 67 0.61 -0.22 -6.20
C LEU A 67 1.61 -1.37 -6.15
N HIS A 68 2.70 -1.26 -6.91
CA HIS A 68 3.76 -2.27 -6.85
C HIS A 68 4.71 -2.01 -5.69
N THR A 69 5.30 -0.81 -5.57
CA THR A 69 6.26 -0.53 -4.51
C THR A 69 6.06 0.86 -3.91
N ALA A 70 6.02 0.95 -2.58
CA ALA A 70 6.12 2.24 -1.89
C ALA A 70 7.07 2.20 -0.69
N CYS A 71 7.85 3.26 -0.47
CA CYS A 71 8.59 3.37 0.79
C CYS A 71 7.64 3.77 1.92
N THR A 72 6.89 4.86 1.74
CA THR A 72 5.88 5.31 2.70
C THR A 72 4.54 5.53 2.00
N LEU A 73 3.49 4.92 2.55
CA LEU A 73 2.14 5.01 2.03
C LEU A 73 1.17 5.45 3.12
N LEU A 74 0.52 6.59 2.87
CA LEU A 74 -0.65 7.06 3.59
C LEU A 74 -1.82 7.11 2.62
N HIS A 75 -2.76 6.20 2.77
CA HIS A 75 -3.80 6.05 1.75
C HIS A 75 -5.16 5.70 2.32
N HIS A 76 -6.20 6.09 1.59
CA HIS A 76 -7.56 5.64 1.85
C HIS A 76 -8.18 5.15 0.55
N SER A 77 -8.73 3.93 0.59
CA SER A 77 -9.47 3.39 -0.55
C SER A 77 -10.54 2.38 -0.22
N SER A 78 -11.45 2.11 -1.14
CA SER A 78 -12.35 0.96 -0.99
C SER A 78 -11.60 -0.36 -1.21
N THR A 79 -10.73 -0.38 -2.23
CA THR A 79 -9.94 -1.55 -2.63
C THR A 79 -8.48 -1.16 -2.86
N CYS A 80 -7.57 -1.93 -2.26
CA CYS A 80 -6.13 -1.74 -2.40
C CYS A 80 -5.42 -3.07 -2.65
N LEU A 81 -4.63 -3.11 -3.71
CA LEU A 81 -3.66 -4.18 -3.97
C LEU A 81 -2.27 -3.57 -3.90
N LEU A 82 -1.48 -4.06 -2.94
CA LEU A 82 -0.11 -3.61 -2.71
C LEU A 82 0.86 -4.78 -2.71
N HIS A 83 1.93 -4.69 -3.48
CA HIS A 83 2.95 -5.73 -3.49
C HIS A 83 4.01 -5.51 -2.40
N THR A 84 4.67 -4.35 -2.37
CA THR A 84 5.65 -4.04 -1.31
C THR A 84 5.43 -2.66 -0.71
N ALA A 85 5.49 -2.60 0.63
CA ALA A 85 5.63 -1.33 1.34
C ALA A 85 6.59 -1.41 2.53
N CYS A 86 7.45 -0.42 2.70
CA CYS A 86 8.25 -0.35 3.94
C CYS A 86 7.36 0.09 5.11
N THR A 87 6.65 1.21 4.96
CA THR A 87 5.68 1.69 5.94
C THR A 87 4.31 1.94 5.31
N LEU A 88 3.28 1.37 5.92
CA LEU A 88 1.91 1.50 5.46
C LEU A 88 1.00 1.97 6.59
N LEU A 89 0.36 3.12 6.37
CA LEU A 89 -0.78 3.61 7.13
C LEU A 89 -1.97 3.69 6.18
N HIS A 90 -2.94 2.79 6.36
CA HIS A 90 -4.01 2.68 5.38
C HIS A 90 -5.37 2.40 6.01
N HIS A 91 -6.42 2.86 5.33
CA HIS A 91 -7.78 2.49 5.62
C HIS A 91 -8.48 2.00 4.35
N SER A 92 -9.02 0.78 4.38
CA SER A 92 -9.85 0.29 3.28
C SER A 92 -10.94 -0.68 3.66
N SER A 93 -11.90 -0.91 2.78
CA SER A 93 -12.84 -2.03 2.96
C SER A 93 -12.13 -3.37 2.71
N THR A 94 -11.31 -3.43 1.66
CA THR A 94 -10.56 -4.60 1.24
C THR A 94 -9.09 -4.25 1.01
N CYS A 95 -8.18 -5.11 1.45
CA CYS A 95 -6.74 -4.94 1.26
C CYS A 95 -6.08 -6.28 0.98
N LEU A 96 -5.31 -6.35 -0.11
CA LEU A 96 -4.39 -7.44 -0.40
C LEU A 96 -2.97 -6.88 -0.37
N LEU A 97 -2.18 -7.38 0.56
CA LEU A 97 -0.80 -6.98 0.75
C LEU A 97 0.13 -8.19 0.66
N HIS A 98 1.16 -8.11 -0.19
CA HIS A 98 2.14 -9.19 -0.26
C HIS A 98 3.22 -9.03 0.82
N THR A 99 3.90 -7.89 0.88
CA THR A 99 5.00 -7.67 1.83
C THR A 99 4.90 -6.30 2.50
N ALA A 100 5.04 -6.25 3.83
CA ALA A 100 5.28 -4.98 4.53
C ALA A 100 6.22 -5.10 5.73
N CYS A 101 7.02 -4.06 5.99
CA CYS A 101 7.84 -4.01 7.20
C CYS A 101 7.04 -3.50 8.40
N THR A 102 6.39 -2.35 8.26
CA THR A 102 5.50 -1.79 9.28
C THR A 102 4.12 -1.54 8.69
N LEU A 103 3.09 -2.06 9.37
CA LEU A 103 1.70 -1.96 8.95
C LEU A 103 0.83 -1.46 10.09
N LEU A 104 0.17 -0.33 9.85
CA LEU A 104 -0.95 0.18 10.62
C LEU A 104 -2.16 0.25 9.69
N HIS A 105 -3.11 -0.66 9.86
CA HIS A 105 -4.22 -0.80 8.91
C HIS A 105 -5.56 -0.99 9.59
N HIS A 106 -6.58 -0.36 9.03
CA HIS A 106 -7.97 -0.61 9.38
C HIS A 106 -8.74 -1.07 8.14
N SER A 107 -9.31 -2.27 8.19
CA SER A 107 -10.20 -2.75 7.13
C SER A 107 -11.23 -3.76 7.55
N SER A 108 -12.27 -3.94 6.74
CA SER A 108 -13.20 -5.06 6.93
C SER A 108 -12.51 -6.40 6.63
N THR A 109 -11.74 -6.44 5.54
CA THR A 109 -11.01 -7.63 5.06
C THR A 109 -9.55 -7.30 4.76
N CYS A 110 -8.63 -8.16 5.20
CA CYS A 110 -7.20 -8.03 4.93
C CYS A 110 -6.57 -9.40 4.67
N LEU A 111 -5.87 -9.52 3.53
CA LEU A 111 -5.01 -10.66 3.20
C LEU A 111 -3.57 -10.17 3.18
N LEU A 112 -2.73 -10.69 4.07
CA LEU A 112 -1.33 -10.34 4.17
C LEU A 112 -0.42 -11.58 4.13
N HIS A 113 0.53 -11.59 3.20
CA HIS A 113 1.40 -12.75 2.98
C HIS A 113 2.63 -12.75 3.92
N THR A 114 3.42 -11.68 3.92
CA THR A 114 4.58 -11.54 4.81
C THR A 114 4.58 -10.18 5.50
N ALA A 115 4.88 -10.17 6.80
CA ALA A 115 5.35 -8.96 7.46
C ALA A 115 6.58 -9.25 8.32
N SER A 116 7.51 -8.28 8.35
CA SER A 116 8.86 -8.49 8.87
C SER A 116 9.12 -7.82 10.21
N CYS A 117 8.38 -6.77 10.61
CA CYS A 117 8.64 -6.06 11.86
C CYS A 117 7.38 -5.81 12.71
N THR A 118 6.45 -4.96 12.28
CA THR A 118 5.32 -4.55 13.13
C THR A 118 3.99 -4.60 12.38
N LEU A 119 3.02 -5.27 13.00
CA LEU A 119 1.65 -5.31 12.52
C LEU A 119 0.71 -4.85 13.63
N LEU A 120 0.05 -3.71 13.39
CA LEU A 120 -1.11 -3.23 14.14
C LEU A 120 -2.29 -3.18 13.19
N HIS A 121 -3.30 -4.01 13.47
CA HIS A 121 -4.46 -4.16 12.60
C HIS A 121 -5.77 -4.06 13.39
N HIS A 122 -6.76 -3.40 12.77
CA HIS A 122 -8.17 -3.50 13.17
C HIS A 122 -9.03 -3.99 11.99
N SER A 123 -9.39 -5.29 11.98
CA SER A 123 -10.32 -5.89 11.00
C SER A 123 -11.32 -6.83 11.58
N SER A 124 -12.44 -6.94 10.86
CA SER A 124 -13.38 -8.06 11.00
C SER A 124 -12.77 -9.39 10.54
N THR A 125 -11.93 -9.39 9.50
CA THR A 125 -11.28 -10.60 8.96
C THR A 125 -9.84 -10.35 8.51
N LEU A 126 -8.91 -11.20 8.96
CA LEU A 126 -7.47 -11.13 8.69
C LEU A 126 -6.93 -12.52 8.33
N PHE A 127 -6.29 -12.64 7.17
CA PHE A 127 -5.54 -13.84 6.76
C PHE A 127 -4.04 -13.54 6.72
N LEU A 128 -3.24 -14.31 7.47
CA LEU A 128 -1.78 -14.16 7.58
C LEU A 128 -1.06 -15.45 7.21
N HIS A 129 -0.02 -15.36 6.37
CA HIS A 129 0.78 -16.52 5.98
C HIS A 129 2.12 -16.65 6.75
N SER A 130 2.79 -15.55 7.14
CA SER A 130 4.06 -15.60 7.89
C SER A 130 4.34 -14.30 8.68
N GLN A 131 4.88 -14.41 9.91
CA GLN A 131 5.14 -13.27 10.81
C GLN A 131 6.31 -13.49 11.78
N SER A 132 6.94 -12.39 12.19
CA SER A 132 7.92 -12.29 13.28
C SER A 132 7.33 -11.73 14.59
N THR A 133 6.36 -10.80 14.55
CA THR A 133 5.69 -10.22 15.74
C THR A 133 4.30 -9.63 15.43
N LEU A 134 3.25 -10.00 16.19
CA LEU A 134 1.84 -9.60 15.95
C LEU A 134 1.23 -8.88 17.17
N TYR A 135 0.70 -7.67 16.96
CA TYR A 135 -0.14 -6.96 17.95
C TYR A 135 -1.54 -6.71 17.36
N SER A 136 -2.56 -7.39 17.90
CA SER A 136 -3.95 -7.27 17.43
C SER A 136 -4.84 -6.63 18.49
N GLY A 137 -5.56 -5.56 18.12
CA GLY A 137 -6.56 -4.91 18.96
C GLY A 137 -7.95 -5.45 18.66
N HIS A 138 -8.37 -6.48 19.39
CA HIS A 138 -9.75 -6.97 19.39
C HIS A 138 -10.51 -6.40 20.58
N ALA A 139 -11.77 -5.99 20.37
CA ALA A 139 -12.71 -5.82 21.47
C ALA A 139 -12.98 -7.20 22.08
N GLY A 140 -12.20 -7.58 23.09
CA GLY A 140 -12.31 -8.83 23.84
C GLY A 140 -11.09 -9.75 23.73
N LYS A 141 -10.27 -9.75 24.80
CA LYS A 141 -9.24 -10.73 25.20
C LYS A 141 -7.99 -10.89 24.30
N TRP A 142 -6.85 -10.51 24.89
CA TRP A 142 -5.49 -10.67 24.35
C TRP A 142 -5.03 -12.13 24.35
N HIS A 143 -4.60 -12.65 23.20
CA HIS A 143 -3.78 -13.87 23.12
C HIS A 143 -2.65 -13.63 22.13
N GLY A 144 -1.40 -13.57 22.62
CA GLY A 144 -0.21 -13.51 21.79
C GLY A 144 0.15 -14.91 21.30
N TYR A 145 0.31 -15.10 19.99
CA TYR A 145 0.88 -16.30 19.41
C TYR A 145 2.20 -15.95 18.73
N SER A 146 3.30 -16.55 19.18
CA SER A 146 4.58 -16.57 18.48
C SER A 146 4.71 -17.89 17.73
N VAL A 147 5.03 -17.83 16.43
CA VAL A 147 5.45 -19.00 15.65
C VAL A 147 6.97 -19.02 15.67
N PRO A 148 7.63 -20.09 16.15
CA PRO A 148 9.09 -20.14 16.19
C PRO A 148 9.68 -20.29 14.78
N PRO A 149 10.89 -19.76 14.53
CA PRO A 149 11.57 -19.92 13.25
C PRO A 149 11.94 -21.40 13.03
N SER A 150 11.69 -21.90 11.82
CA SER A 150 12.03 -23.26 11.40
C SER A 150 13.53 -23.51 11.55
N VAL A 151 13.90 -24.41 12.45
CA VAL A 151 15.29 -24.87 12.66
C VAL A 151 15.71 -25.65 11.42
N THR A 152 16.75 -25.20 10.74
CA THR A 152 17.43 -25.98 9.70
C THR A 152 18.28 -27.04 10.39
N GLU A 153 18.07 -28.31 10.01
CA GLU A 153 18.83 -29.47 10.45
C GLU A 153 20.35 -29.29 10.26
N LYS A 154 21.12 -29.61 11.31
CA LYS A 154 22.41 -30.30 11.16
C LYS A 154 22.54 -31.36 12.24
N GLU A 155 22.31 -32.61 11.86
CA GLU A 155 22.66 -33.79 12.62
C GLU A 155 24.20 -33.94 12.75
N GLY A 156 24.64 -34.29 13.97
CA GLY A 156 25.70 -35.26 14.25
C GLY A 156 27.15 -34.91 13.91
N LYS A 157 27.97 -34.59 14.93
CA LYS A 157 28.70 -35.59 15.73
C LYS A 157 29.40 -34.96 16.93
#